data_AF-A0A3D1BH44-F1
#
_entry.id   AF-A0A3D1BH44-F1
#
_cell.length_a   1.000
_cell.length_b   1.000
_cell.length_c   1.000
_cell.angle_alpha   90.00
_cell.angle_beta   90.00
_cell.angle_gamma   90.00
#
_symmetry.space_group_name_H-M   'P 1'
#
loop_
_entity.id
_entity.type
_entity.pdbx_description
1 polymer ?
#
loop_
_entity_poly.entity_id
_entity_poly.type
_entity_poly.pdbx_seq_one_letter_code
_entity_poly.pdbx_strand_id
1 'polypeptide(L)'
;MAILDFQQPDKVIMLDSTDYNGKFEFRPLEPGFGLTVGNALRRILLSSLEGFAITSLRVEGVDHEFSTIKGVVEDVTEIVLNLKQVRFRRHIEDTDQESVTVSVKGQKTFTAGDLGKFTSAFQVMNPDMVICNMDESVELNLVLNIGKGRGYVPAEENKREEAPVGTIAIDSIFTPIRNVKYEIENFRVEQRTDYEKLILELDCDGSVHPKQALQEAAKILIHHFMLFSDEKISLEPEDSNVEEEFDESSLHMRQLLKTKLADMDLSVRALNCLKAADIDTLGDLVAFNKNDLLKFRN
;
A
#
# COMPACT_ATOMS: atom_id res chain seq x y z
N MET A 1 30.56 18.11 -8.12
CA MET A 1 30.22 18.52 -9.49
C MET A 1 28.85 19.16 -9.38
N ALA A 2 28.72 20.46 -9.65
CA ALA A 2 27.42 21.13 -9.57
C ALA A 2 26.49 20.43 -10.57
N ILE A 3 25.52 19.67 -10.05
CA ILE A 3 24.34 19.26 -10.81
C ILE A 3 23.81 20.59 -11.36
N LEU A 4 23.78 20.72 -12.70
CA LEU A 4 23.37 21.87 -13.50
C LEU A 4 22.69 23.02 -12.72
N ASP A 5 23.05 24.28 -13.00
CA ASP A 5 22.34 25.50 -12.54
C ASP A 5 20.87 25.51 -13.03
N PHE A 6 20.06 24.60 -12.49
CA PHE A 6 18.63 24.52 -12.67
C PHE A 6 18.01 25.61 -11.79
N GLN A 7 17.18 26.46 -12.38
CA GLN A 7 16.35 27.34 -11.57
C GLN A 7 15.36 26.45 -10.80
N GLN A 8 15.60 26.27 -9.51
CA GLN A 8 14.72 25.46 -8.67
C GLN A 8 13.45 26.25 -8.33
N PRO A 9 12.27 25.60 -8.34
CA PRO A 9 11.05 26.20 -7.82
C PRO A 9 11.19 26.49 -6.32
N ASP A 10 10.98 27.73 -5.90
CA ASP A 10 11.14 28.11 -4.49
C ASP A 10 10.05 27.52 -3.58
N LYS A 11 8.81 27.40 -4.09
CA LYS A 11 7.65 26.90 -3.35
C LYS A 11 6.48 26.55 -4.26
N VAL A 12 5.63 25.64 -3.79
CA VAL A 12 4.28 25.43 -4.33
C VAL A 12 3.36 26.51 -3.74
N ILE A 13 2.68 27.27 -4.59
CA ILE A 13 1.74 28.32 -4.20
C ILE A 13 0.33 27.70 -4.21
N MET A 14 -0.41 27.86 -3.13
CA MET A 14 -1.82 27.52 -3.07
C MET A 14 -2.63 28.73 -3.51
N LEU A 15 -3.37 28.62 -4.61
CA LEU A 15 -4.20 29.69 -5.16
C LEU A 15 -5.60 29.69 -4.53
N ASP A 16 -6.17 28.50 -4.40
CA ASP A 16 -7.47 28.29 -3.76
C ASP A 16 -7.46 26.91 -3.08
N SER A 17 -8.13 26.78 -1.94
CA SER A 17 -8.30 25.50 -1.26
C SER A 17 -9.53 25.54 -0.39
N THR A 18 -10.43 24.62 -0.67
CA THR A 18 -11.55 24.20 0.17
C THR A 18 -11.30 22.76 0.62
N ASP A 19 -12.22 22.20 1.41
CA ASP A 19 -12.13 20.80 1.82
C ASP A 19 -12.31 19.81 0.66
N TYR A 20 -12.92 20.24 -0.45
CA TYR A 20 -13.22 19.40 -1.61
C TYR A 20 -12.37 19.75 -2.83
N ASN A 21 -12.09 21.03 -3.06
CA ASN A 21 -11.38 21.49 -4.25
C ASN A 21 -10.10 22.25 -3.88
N GLY A 22 -9.02 22.04 -4.64
CA GLY A 22 -7.76 22.75 -4.42
C GLY A 22 -7.07 23.11 -5.74
N LYS A 23 -6.59 24.35 -5.83
CA LYS A 23 -5.83 24.87 -6.97
C LYS A 23 -4.43 25.26 -6.53
N PHE A 24 -3.43 24.64 -7.15
CA PHE A 24 -2.02 24.79 -6.82
C PHE A 24 -1.25 25.28 -8.04
N GLU A 25 -0.20 26.03 -7.77
CA GLU A 25 0.69 26.58 -8.78
C GLU A 25 2.14 26.23 -8.43
N PHE A 26 2.86 25.71 -9.42
CA PHE A 26 4.26 25.32 -9.30
C PHE A 26 5.09 26.01 -10.37
N ARG A 27 6.01 26.88 -9.94
CA ARG A 27 6.85 27.72 -10.79
C ARG A 27 8.10 28.21 -10.03
N PRO A 28 9.16 28.64 -10.74
CA PRO A 28 9.40 28.41 -12.17
C PRO A 28 9.86 26.97 -12.43
N LEU A 29 9.44 26.38 -13.56
CA LEU A 29 9.91 25.08 -14.04
C LEU A 29 10.68 25.25 -15.34
N GLU A 30 11.71 24.44 -15.56
CA GLU A 30 12.36 24.38 -16.87
C GLU A 30 11.39 23.86 -17.94
N PRO A 31 11.62 24.21 -19.23
CA PRO A 31 10.82 23.69 -20.34
C PRO A 31 10.67 22.15 -20.30
N GLY A 32 9.44 21.66 -20.42
CA GLY A 32 9.09 20.23 -20.38
C GLY A 32 8.94 19.62 -18.98
N PHE A 33 9.39 20.29 -17.92
CA PHE A 33 9.21 19.79 -16.55
C PHE A 33 7.76 19.93 -16.07
N GLY A 34 6.99 20.92 -16.56
CA GLY A 34 5.56 21.04 -16.25
C GLY A 34 4.79 19.78 -16.63
N LEU A 35 5.07 19.22 -17.81
CA LEU A 35 4.44 17.98 -18.28
C LEU A 35 4.88 16.77 -17.46
N THR A 36 6.17 16.66 -17.18
CA THR A 36 6.75 15.55 -16.43
C THR A 36 6.19 15.48 -15.02
N VAL A 37 6.24 16.59 -14.30
CA VAL A 37 5.75 16.70 -12.91
C VAL A 37 4.23 16.59 -12.86
N GLY A 38 3.51 17.27 -13.75
CA GLY A 38 2.05 17.25 -13.81
C GLY A 38 1.49 15.85 -14.05
N ASN A 39 2.04 15.12 -15.04
CA ASN A 39 1.61 13.75 -15.31
C ASN A 39 1.95 12.77 -14.19
N ALA A 40 3.15 12.87 -13.61
CA ALA A 40 3.57 11.99 -12.52
C ALA A 40 2.64 12.17 -11.30
N LEU A 41 2.40 13.41 -10.87
CA LEU A 41 1.51 13.70 -9.76
C LEU A 41 0.08 13.27 -10.06
N ARG A 42 -0.44 13.57 -11.25
CA ARG A 42 -1.79 13.17 -11.66
C ARG A 42 -2.02 11.67 -11.56
N ARG A 43 -1.05 10.85 -11.99
CA ARG A 43 -1.15 9.39 -11.88
C ARG A 43 -1.26 8.94 -10.44
N ILE A 44 -0.34 9.38 -9.59
CA ILE A 44 -0.28 8.94 -8.18
C ILE A 44 -1.51 9.41 -7.39
N LEU A 45 -1.96 10.64 -7.62
CA LEU A 45 -3.17 11.18 -6.98
C LEU A 45 -4.42 10.33 -7.28
N LEU A 46 -4.55 9.81 -8.51
CA LEU A 46 -5.71 9.02 -8.92
C LEU A 46 -5.61 7.53 -8.52
N SER A 47 -4.42 6.98 -8.35
CA SER A 47 -4.25 5.52 -8.16
C SER A 47 -3.78 5.08 -6.78
N SER A 48 -3.02 5.90 -6.07
CA SER A 48 -2.11 5.40 -5.02
C SER A 48 -2.36 5.97 -3.63
N LEU A 49 -3.29 6.92 -3.51
CA LEU A 49 -3.68 7.44 -2.21
C LEU A 49 -4.51 6.42 -1.44
N GLU A 50 -4.35 6.46 -0.13
CA GLU A 50 -5.10 5.62 0.79
C GLU A 50 -6.49 6.21 1.03
N GLY A 51 -7.47 5.33 1.17
CA GLY A 51 -8.82 5.71 1.55
C GLY A 51 -9.58 4.56 2.17
N PHE A 52 -10.84 4.84 2.52
CA PHE A 52 -11.69 3.95 3.28
C PHE A 52 -13.02 3.75 2.56
N ALA A 53 -13.42 2.49 2.46
CA ALA A 53 -14.65 2.09 1.78
C ALA A 53 -15.27 0.86 2.44
N ILE A 54 -16.53 0.60 2.13
CA ILE A 54 -17.24 -0.61 2.58
C ILE A 54 -16.75 -1.79 1.74
N THR A 55 -16.27 -2.84 2.41
CA THR A 55 -15.74 -4.07 1.80
C THR A 55 -16.76 -5.19 1.74
N SER A 56 -17.69 -5.24 2.70
CA SER A 56 -18.75 -6.24 2.73
C SER A 56 -20.00 -5.75 3.45
N LEU A 57 -21.14 -6.32 3.07
CA LEU A 57 -22.44 -6.10 3.65
C LEU A 57 -23.07 -7.45 4.03
N ARG A 58 -23.71 -7.51 5.20
CA ARG A 58 -24.59 -8.60 5.57
C ARG A 58 -25.92 -8.03 6.03
N VAL A 59 -27.01 -8.46 5.42
CA VAL A 59 -28.37 -8.02 5.80
C VAL A 59 -29.12 -9.19 6.41
N GLU A 60 -29.88 -8.94 7.48
CA GLU A 60 -30.69 -9.97 8.10
C GLU A 60 -31.81 -10.45 7.16
N GLY A 61 -31.93 -11.76 6.95
CA GLY A 61 -32.95 -12.35 6.07
C GLY A 61 -32.61 -12.31 4.57
N VAL A 62 -31.40 -11.89 4.21
CA VAL A 62 -30.90 -11.86 2.82
C VAL A 62 -29.73 -12.83 2.67
N ASP A 63 -29.86 -13.78 1.74
CA ASP A 63 -28.81 -14.75 1.44
C ASP A 63 -27.85 -14.29 0.32
N HIS A 64 -28.34 -13.46 -0.60
CA HIS A 64 -27.59 -13.01 -1.78
C HIS A 64 -28.01 -11.62 -2.28
N GLU A 65 -27.18 -11.00 -3.12
CA GLU A 65 -27.32 -9.63 -3.65
C GLU A 65 -28.50 -9.40 -4.62
N PHE A 66 -29.01 -10.46 -5.26
CA PHE A 66 -30.17 -10.38 -6.17
C PHE A 66 -31.53 -10.50 -5.45
N SER A 67 -31.54 -10.44 -4.12
CA SER A 67 -32.76 -10.59 -3.33
C SER A 67 -33.47 -9.25 -3.17
N THR A 68 -34.74 -9.31 -2.75
CA THR A 68 -35.54 -8.13 -2.42
C THR A 68 -35.96 -8.19 -0.96
N ILE A 69 -36.04 -7.03 -0.32
CA ILE A 69 -36.47 -6.89 1.07
C ILE A 69 -37.90 -6.38 1.07
N LYS A 70 -38.81 -7.11 1.73
CA LYS A 70 -40.23 -6.73 1.77
C LYS A 70 -40.42 -5.38 2.47
N GLY A 71 -41.01 -4.42 1.76
CA GLY A 71 -41.27 -3.07 2.27
C GLY A 71 -40.11 -2.09 2.07
N VAL A 72 -39.04 -2.50 1.37
CA VAL A 72 -38.01 -1.59 0.83
C VAL A 72 -38.27 -1.40 -0.66
N VAL A 73 -38.10 -0.18 -1.16
CA VAL A 73 -38.38 0.17 -2.57
C VAL A 73 -37.27 -0.35 -3.49
N GLU A 74 -36.02 -0.18 -3.08
CA GLU A 74 -34.82 -0.61 -3.81
C GLU A 74 -34.50 -2.10 -3.56
N ASP A 75 -33.89 -2.75 -4.55
CA ASP A 75 -33.36 -4.10 -4.38
C ASP A 75 -32.00 -4.10 -3.68
N VAL A 76 -31.52 -5.28 -3.25
CA VAL A 76 -30.24 -5.37 -2.53
C VAL A 76 -29.05 -4.96 -3.43
N THR A 77 -29.17 -5.12 -4.75
CA THR A 77 -28.13 -4.72 -5.70
C THR A 77 -27.99 -3.19 -5.74
N GLU A 78 -29.10 -2.47 -5.80
CA GLU A 78 -29.16 -1.01 -5.77
C GLU A 78 -28.69 -0.46 -4.42
N ILE A 79 -29.05 -1.12 -3.30
CA ILE A 79 -28.50 -0.80 -1.98
C ILE A 79 -26.96 -0.93 -1.98
N VAL A 80 -26.42 -2.02 -2.54
CA VAL A 80 -24.97 -2.22 -2.65
C VAL A 80 -24.33 -1.12 -3.52
N LEU A 81 -24.96 -0.74 -4.63
CA LEU A 81 -24.48 0.36 -5.50
C LEU A 81 -24.50 1.72 -4.79
N ASN A 82 -25.50 1.98 -3.95
CA ASN A 82 -25.57 3.20 -3.16
C ASN A 82 -24.53 3.22 -2.04
N LEU A 83 -24.33 2.09 -1.35
CA LEU A 83 -23.29 1.95 -0.33
C LEU A 83 -21.87 2.17 -0.89
N LYS A 84 -21.58 1.76 -2.13
CA LYS A 84 -20.30 2.03 -2.81
C LYS A 84 -19.97 3.51 -2.98
N GLN A 85 -20.97 4.39 -2.95
CA GLN A 85 -20.78 5.83 -3.11
C GLN A 85 -20.62 6.57 -1.76
N VAL A 86 -20.83 5.89 -0.63
CA VAL A 86 -20.56 6.46 0.69
C VAL A 86 -19.07 6.72 0.85
N ARG A 87 -18.72 7.86 1.45
CA ARG A 87 -17.33 8.30 1.65
C ARG A 87 -17.01 8.48 3.12
N PHE A 88 -15.85 7.97 3.51
CA PHE A 88 -15.43 7.89 4.90
C PHE A 88 -14.11 8.63 5.10
N ARG A 89 -14.09 9.46 6.14
CA ARG A 89 -12.88 10.06 6.69
C ARG A 89 -12.57 9.42 8.03
N ARG A 90 -11.33 8.99 8.23
CA ARG A 90 -10.89 8.47 9.53
C ARG A 90 -10.89 9.59 10.57
N HIS A 91 -11.58 9.36 11.69
CA HIS A 91 -11.65 10.28 12.83
C HIS A 91 -10.71 9.85 13.96
N ILE A 92 -10.62 8.55 14.24
CA ILE A 92 -9.73 7.99 15.27
C ILE A 92 -8.44 7.48 14.59
N GLU A 93 -7.29 7.97 15.05
CA GLU A 93 -5.98 7.49 14.56
C GLU A 93 -5.77 6.00 14.91
N ASP A 94 -5.02 5.27 14.07
CA ASP A 94 -4.71 3.84 14.19
C ASP A 94 -5.86 2.81 14.05
N THR A 95 -7.07 3.25 13.69
CA THR A 95 -8.15 2.32 13.29
C THR A 95 -8.28 2.23 11.77
N ASP A 96 -7.88 1.09 11.21
CA ASP A 96 -7.89 0.86 9.75
C ASP A 96 -9.06 -0.02 9.28
N GLN A 97 -9.80 -0.64 10.19
CA GLN A 97 -11.00 -1.44 9.91
C GLN A 97 -12.05 -1.22 11.00
N GLU A 98 -13.32 -1.19 10.63
CA GLU A 98 -14.45 -1.10 11.57
C GLU A 98 -15.61 -1.97 11.07
N SER A 99 -16.18 -2.79 11.97
CA SER A 99 -17.43 -3.51 11.70
C SER A 99 -18.58 -2.76 12.36
N VAL A 100 -19.56 -2.36 11.57
CA VAL A 100 -20.64 -1.45 11.96
C VAL A 100 -21.96 -2.21 11.88
N THR A 101 -22.60 -2.39 13.03
CA THR A 101 -23.96 -2.95 13.10
C THR A 101 -24.96 -1.81 13.13
N VAL A 102 -25.84 -1.79 12.14
CA VAL A 102 -26.85 -0.76 11.94
C VAL A 102 -28.22 -1.39 12.09
N SER A 103 -29.05 -0.77 12.92
CA SER A 103 -30.45 -1.15 13.10
C SER A 103 -31.32 0.09 12.92
N VAL A 104 -32.16 0.10 11.89
CA VAL A 104 -33.03 1.22 11.54
C VAL A 104 -34.48 0.77 11.58
N LYS A 105 -35.33 1.58 12.23
CA LYS A 105 -36.75 1.31 12.40
C LYS A 105 -37.56 2.60 12.34
N GLY A 106 -38.76 2.54 11.75
CA GLY A 106 -39.69 3.68 11.75
C GLY A 106 -39.26 4.85 10.87
N GLN A 107 -38.32 4.63 9.93
CA GLN A 107 -37.84 5.65 9.01
C GLN A 107 -38.34 5.37 7.60
N LYS A 108 -38.61 6.43 6.83
CA LYS A 108 -39.00 6.30 5.41
C LYS A 108 -37.80 6.24 4.46
N THR A 109 -36.69 6.81 4.87
CA THR A 109 -35.49 6.95 4.06
C THR A 109 -34.30 6.71 4.96
N PHE A 110 -33.43 5.79 4.55
CA PHE A 110 -32.15 5.54 5.21
C PHE A 110 -31.05 6.26 4.44
N THR A 111 -30.36 7.17 5.13
CA THR A 111 -29.30 7.99 4.55
C THR A 111 -27.91 7.58 5.05
N ALA A 112 -26.88 7.98 4.33
CA ALA A 112 -25.49 7.82 4.77
C ALA A 112 -25.21 8.60 6.06
N GLY A 113 -25.92 9.70 6.32
CA GLY A 113 -25.88 10.41 7.60
C GLY A 113 -26.43 9.58 8.76
N ASP A 114 -27.45 8.76 8.53
CA ASP A 114 -27.95 7.81 9.54
C ASP A 114 -26.96 6.69 9.80
N LEU A 115 -26.31 6.17 8.74
CA LEU A 115 -25.20 5.22 8.88
C LEU A 115 -24.07 5.79 9.76
N GLY A 116 -23.71 7.06 9.54
CA GLY A 116 -22.66 7.75 10.29
C GLY A 116 -22.92 7.90 11.80
N LYS A 117 -24.14 7.66 12.29
CA LYS A 117 -24.46 7.65 13.73
C LYS A 117 -23.99 6.38 14.43
N PHE A 118 -23.82 5.29 13.67
CA PHE A 118 -23.40 3.99 14.18
C PHE A 118 -21.88 3.78 14.06
N THR A 119 -21.20 4.60 13.25
CA THR A 119 -19.74 4.57 13.10
C THR A 119 -19.06 5.32 14.24
N SER A 120 -17.97 4.76 14.76
CA SER A 120 -17.17 5.35 15.84
C SER A 120 -15.83 5.87 15.35
N ALA A 121 -15.14 5.10 14.50
CA ALA A 121 -13.81 5.44 14.01
C ALA A 121 -13.85 6.26 12.71
N PHE A 122 -14.94 6.15 11.94
CA PHE A 122 -15.11 6.83 10.67
C PHE A 122 -16.22 7.89 10.70
N GLN A 123 -15.96 9.01 10.03
CA GLN A 123 -16.92 10.07 9.76
C GLN A 123 -17.40 9.98 8.31
N VAL A 124 -18.71 10.03 8.09
CA VAL A 124 -19.30 10.04 6.75
C VAL A 124 -19.23 11.46 6.15
N MET A 125 -18.70 11.58 4.94
CA MET A 125 -18.47 12.87 4.26
C MET A 125 -19.63 13.34 3.38
N ASN A 126 -20.53 12.44 2.99
CA ASN A 126 -21.71 12.72 2.16
C ASN A 126 -23.01 12.29 2.86
N PRO A 127 -23.41 12.97 3.95
CA PRO A 127 -24.53 12.54 4.80
C PRO A 127 -25.88 12.55 4.08
N ASP A 128 -26.07 13.42 3.08
CA ASP A 128 -27.33 13.57 2.34
C ASP A 128 -27.60 12.42 1.35
N MET A 129 -26.64 11.51 1.17
CA MET A 129 -26.78 10.41 0.24
C MET A 129 -27.84 9.42 0.74
N VAL A 130 -28.86 9.17 -0.08
CA VAL A 130 -29.88 8.14 0.20
C VAL A 130 -29.32 6.76 -0.14
N ILE A 131 -29.47 5.81 0.79
CA ILE A 131 -29.09 4.41 0.59
C ILE A 131 -30.31 3.62 0.09
N CYS A 132 -31.46 3.76 0.77
CA CYS A 132 -32.73 3.19 0.36
C CYS A 132 -33.92 3.90 1.01
N ASN A 133 -35.10 3.69 0.42
CA ASN A 133 -36.40 4.10 0.90
C ASN A 133 -37.18 2.86 1.36
N MET A 134 -37.85 2.97 2.52
CA MET A 134 -38.57 1.86 3.12
C MET A 134 -39.87 2.32 3.78
N ASP A 135 -40.79 1.39 4.03
CA ASP A 135 -42.00 1.65 4.79
C ASP A 135 -41.67 1.79 6.30
N GLU A 136 -42.44 2.62 7.02
CA GLU A 136 -42.23 2.86 8.46
C GLU A 136 -42.33 1.59 9.32
N SER A 137 -43.01 0.55 8.84
CA SER A 137 -43.16 -0.73 9.54
C SER A 137 -41.94 -1.65 9.42
N VAL A 138 -41.00 -1.34 8.52
CA VAL A 138 -39.83 -2.19 8.26
C VAL A 138 -38.76 -1.93 9.32
N GLU A 139 -38.12 -3.02 9.75
CA GLU A 139 -36.94 -3.00 10.59
C GLU A 139 -35.77 -3.57 9.78
N LEU A 140 -34.77 -2.73 9.50
CA LEU A 140 -33.62 -3.09 8.68
C LEU A 140 -32.40 -3.25 9.59
N ASN A 141 -31.92 -4.48 9.70
CA ASN A 141 -30.70 -4.83 10.43
C ASN A 141 -29.62 -5.23 9.43
N LEU A 142 -28.49 -4.53 9.46
CA LEU A 142 -27.37 -4.79 8.58
C LEU A 142 -26.03 -4.64 9.31
N VAL A 143 -25.05 -5.42 8.87
CA VAL A 143 -23.67 -5.37 9.35
C VAL A 143 -22.78 -5.01 8.17
N LEU A 144 -22.02 -3.94 8.30
CA LEU A 144 -21.10 -3.42 7.30
C LEU A 144 -19.68 -3.57 7.81
N ASN A 145 -18.75 -3.88 6.92
CA ASN A 145 -17.32 -3.78 7.22
C ASN A 145 -16.71 -2.66 6.41
N ILE A 146 -16.06 -1.72 7.09
CA ILE A 146 -15.26 -0.66 6.48
C ILE A 146 -13.80 -1.09 6.57
N GLY A 147 -13.08 -0.95 5.46
CA GLY A 147 -11.66 -1.27 5.38
C GLY A 147 -10.85 -0.12 4.80
N LYS A 148 -9.56 -0.16 5.09
CA LYS A 148 -8.53 0.63 4.42
C LYS A 148 -8.07 -0.07 3.15
N GLY A 149 -7.84 0.70 2.08
CA GLY A 149 -7.25 0.20 0.86
C GLY A 149 -6.69 1.31 -0.01
N ARG A 150 -6.35 0.95 -1.26
CA ARG A 150 -5.86 1.87 -2.29
C ARG A 150 -6.51 1.52 -3.62
N GLY A 151 -6.83 2.53 -4.42
CA GLY A 151 -7.42 2.33 -5.74
C GLY A 151 -8.76 1.61 -5.71
N TYR A 152 -8.90 0.63 -6.60
CA TYR A 152 -10.10 -0.19 -6.75
C TYR A 152 -9.78 -1.64 -6.40
N VAL A 153 -10.59 -2.24 -5.54
CA VAL A 153 -10.50 -3.67 -5.19
C VAL A 153 -11.82 -4.34 -5.56
N PRO A 154 -11.81 -5.38 -6.41
CA PRO A 154 -13.02 -6.09 -6.79
C PRO A 154 -13.60 -6.91 -5.63
N ALA A 155 -14.91 -7.19 -5.70
CA ALA A 155 -15.63 -7.94 -4.68
C ALA A 155 -15.02 -9.33 -4.39
N GLU A 156 -14.48 -10.01 -5.41
CA GLU A 156 -13.84 -11.32 -5.26
C GLU A 156 -12.60 -11.27 -4.34
N GLU A 157 -11.82 -10.20 -4.39
CA GLU A 157 -10.65 -10.02 -3.51
C GLU A 157 -11.06 -9.64 -2.08
N ASN A 158 -12.21 -8.99 -1.91
CA ASN A 158 -12.77 -8.66 -0.60
C ASN A 158 -13.44 -9.85 0.10
N LYS A 159 -13.67 -10.95 -0.63
CA LYS A 159 -14.33 -12.14 -0.10
C LYS A 159 -13.42 -12.86 0.89
N ARG A 160 -13.89 -13.01 2.13
CA ARG A 160 -13.18 -13.75 3.19
C ARG A 160 -13.76 -15.17 3.28
N GLU A 161 -12.90 -16.18 3.33
CA GLU A 161 -13.34 -17.59 3.45
C GLU A 161 -14.07 -17.88 4.76
N GLU A 162 -13.70 -17.17 5.83
CA GLU A 162 -14.32 -17.29 7.16
C GLU A 162 -15.57 -16.39 7.34
N ALA A 163 -16.05 -15.76 6.26
CA ALA A 163 -17.22 -14.88 6.36
C ALA A 163 -18.50 -15.66 6.69
N PRO A 164 -19.37 -15.14 7.58
CA PRO A 164 -20.66 -15.75 7.85
C PRO A 164 -21.52 -15.86 6.59
N VAL A 165 -22.37 -16.89 6.54
CA VAL A 165 -23.35 -17.07 5.47
C VAL A 165 -24.26 -15.83 5.34
N GLY A 166 -24.49 -15.41 4.10
CA GLY A 166 -25.23 -14.18 3.76
C GLY A 166 -24.37 -12.91 3.72
N THR A 167 -23.05 -13.02 3.87
CA THR A 167 -22.14 -11.88 3.65
C THR A 167 -21.92 -11.68 2.15
N ILE A 168 -22.31 -10.51 1.66
CA ILE A 168 -22.13 -10.04 0.29
C ILE A 168 -20.84 -9.22 0.26
N ALA A 169 -19.88 -9.63 -0.56
CA ALA A 169 -18.67 -8.85 -0.80
C ALA A 169 -18.97 -7.70 -1.76
N ILE A 170 -18.37 -6.53 -1.53
CA ILE A 170 -18.65 -5.31 -2.29
C ILE A 170 -17.35 -4.83 -2.94
N ASP A 171 -17.40 -4.43 -4.21
CA ASP A 171 -16.27 -3.74 -4.83
C ASP A 171 -15.98 -2.42 -4.11
N SER A 172 -14.74 -2.25 -3.65
CA SER A 172 -14.35 -1.12 -2.83
C SER A 172 -13.59 -0.08 -3.64
N ILE A 173 -14.07 1.17 -3.57
CA ILE A 173 -13.44 2.33 -4.19
C ILE A 173 -12.75 3.13 -3.10
N PHE A 174 -11.45 2.94 -2.94
CA PHE A 174 -10.64 3.60 -1.91
C PHE A 174 -10.02 4.92 -2.37
N THR A 175 -10.27 5.37 -3.61
CA THR A 175 -9.68 6.58 -4.14
C THR A 175 -10.42 7.84 -3.64
N PRO A 176 -9.78 8.72 -2.83
CA PRO A 176 -10.41 9.95 -2.34
C PRO A 176 -10.46 11.09 -3.39
N ILE A 177 -9.67 10.96 -4.46
CA ILE A 177 -9.58 11.95 -5.54
C ILE A 177 -10.52 11.56 -6.68
N ARG A 178 -11.47 12.45 -6.99
CA ARG A 178 -12.44 12.26 -8.07
C ARG A 178 -11.85 12.65 -9.41
N ASN A 179 -11.14 13.78 -9.45
CA ASN A 179 -10.57 14.29 -10.68
C ASN A 179 -9.32 15.14 -10.43
N VAL A 180 -8.40 15.09 -11.40
CA VAL A 180 -7.17 15.88 -11.41
C VAL A 180 -6.99 16.46 -12.80
N LYS A 181 -6.95 17.79 -12.88
CA LYS A 181 -6.62 18.54 -14.08
C LYS A 181 -5.29 19.26 -13.87
N TYR A 182 -4.50 19.37 -14.92
CA TYR A 182 -3.33 20.22 -14.90
C TYR A 182 -3.22 20.99 -16.22
N GLU A 183 -2.71 22.21 -16.12
CA GLU A 183 -2.46 23.09 -17.24
C GLU A 183 -1.03 23.62 -17.13
N ILE A 184 -0.38 23.81 -18.28
CA ILE A 184 0.98 24.33 -18.36
C ILE A 184 0.89 25.67 -19.07
N GLU A 185 1.44 26.70 -18.44
CA GLU A 185 1.50 28.04 -18.99
C GLU A 185 2.95 28.53 -19.04
N ASN A 186 3.27 29.41 -19.98
CA ASN A 186 4.59 30.04 -20.03
C ASN A 186 4.77 30.98 -18.84
N PHE A 187 5.96 30.96 -18.25
CA PHE A 187 6.37 31.79 -17.14
C PHE A 187 7.63 32.57 -17.49
N ARG A 188 7.68 33.84 -17.08
CA ARG A 188 8.84 34.71 -17.33
C ARG A 188 9.66 34.86 -16.05
N VAL A 189 10.94 34.54 -16.15
CA VAL A 189 11.95 34.79 -15.11
C VAL A 189 12.96 35.78 -15.68
N GLU A 190 12.96 37.00 -15.16
CA GLU A 190 13.83 38.09 -15.61
C GLU A 190 13.75 38.36 -17.12
N GLN A 191 14.80 38.01 -17.88
CA GLN A 191 14.87 38.15 -19.33
C GLN A 191 14.44 36.89 -20.09
N ARG A 192 14.35 35.73 -19.41
CA ARG A 192 13.95 34.45 -20.01
C ARG A 192 12.44 34.23 -19.89
N THR A 193 11.81 33.80 -20.98
CA THR A 193 10.36 33.60 -21.09
C THR A 193 9.96 32.16 -21.41
N ASP A 194 10.94 31.27 -21.44
CA ASP A 194 10.82 29.85 -21.78
C ASP A 194 10.55 28.96 -20.57
N TYR A 195 10.56 29.51 -19.35
CA TYR A 195 10.14 28.75 -18.17
C TYR A 195 8.65 28.40 -18.24
N GLU A 196 8.28 27.35 -17.52
CA GLU A 196 6.92 26.86 -17.40
C GLU A 196 6.36 27.12 -15.98
N LYS A 197 5.05 27.25 -15.93
CA LYS A 197 4.24 27.23 -14.71
C LYS A 197 3.23 26.10 -14.84
N LEU A 198 3.23 25.20 -13.88
CA LEU A 198 2.24 24.14 -13.76
C LEU A 198 1.11 24.59 -12.82
N ILE A 199 -0.11 24.59 -13.33
CA ILE A 199 -1.33 24.80 -12.56
C ILE A 199 -1.99 23.44 -12.37
N LEU A 200 -2.27 23.04 -11.13
CA LEU A 200 -2.89 21.77 -10.77
C LEU A 200 -4.22 22.04 -10.07
N GLU A 201 -5.30 21.46 -10.57
CA GLU A 201 -6.63 21.53 -9.98
C GLU A 201 -7.05 20.13 -9.52
N LEU A 202 -7.36 20.02 -8.23
CA LEU A 202 -7.76 18.79 -7.56
C LEU A 202 -9.22 18.87 -7.14
N ASP A 203 -9.94 17.79 -7.40
CA ASP A 203 -11.32 17.56 -6.94
C ASP A 203 -11.36 16.28 -6.10
N CYS A 204 -11.70 16.44 -4.82
CA CYS A 204 -11.66 15.43 -3.78
C CYS A 204 -13.06 15.20 -3.22
N ASP A 205 -13.29 14.04 -2.62
CA ASP A 205 -14.58 13.70 -2.01
C ASP A 205 -14.74 14.17 -0.55
N GLY A 206 -13.77 14.92 -0.02
CA GLY A 206 -13.74 15.45 1.34
C GLY A 206 -13.07 14.52 2.36
N SER A 207 -12.74 13.28 1.99
CA SER A 207 -12.08 12.32 2.90
C SER A 207 -10.64 12.73 3.24
N VAL A 208 -9.97 13.41 2.30
CA VAL A 208 -8.61 13.95 2.45
C VAL A 208 -8.59 15.39 1.93
N HIS A 209 -7.91 16.28 2.65
CA HIS A 209 -7.76 17.67 2.21
C HIS A 209 -6.82 17.75 0.98
N PRO A 210 -7.12 18.53 -0.08
CA PRO A 210 -6.33 18.57 -1.32
C PRO A 210 -4.83 18.80 -1.12
N LYS A 211 -4.47 19.67 -0.16
CA LYS A 211 -3.07 19.91 0.23
C LYS A 211 -2.37 18.64 0.74
N GLN A 212 -3.04 17.88 1.59
CA GLN A 212 -2.48 16.66 2.19
C GLN A 212 -2.34 15.58 1.13
N ALA A 213 -3.36 15.42 0.28
CA ALA A 213 -3.31 14.51 -0.87
C ALA A 213 -2.11 14.79 -1.79
N LEU A 214 -1.85 16.07 -2.11
CA LEU A 214 -0.69 16.46 -2.91
C LEU A 214 0.64 16.13 -2.23
N GLN A 215 0.74 16.35 -0.92
CA GLN A 215 1.94 16.02 -0.13
C GLN A 215 2.19 14.51 -0.08
N GLU A 216 1.15 13.71 0.12
CA GLU A 216 1.24 12.25 0.11
C GLU A 216 1.65 11.72 -1.27
N ALA A 217 1.04 12.23 -2.33
CA ALA A 217 1.41 11.86 -3.70
C ALA A 217 2.87 12.18 -4.01
N ALA A 218 3.36 13.35 -3.58
CA ALA A 218 4.76 13.72 -3.74
C ALA A 218 5.71 12.80 -2.94
N LYS A 219 5.35 12.45 -1.69
CA LYS A 219 6.13 11.50 -0.88
C LYS A 219 6.22 10.12 -1.55
N ILE A 220 5.10 9.63 -2.11
CA ILE A 220 5.08 8.36 -2.84
C ILE A 220 6.04 8.42 -4.03
N LEU A 221 6.00 9.49 -4.84
CA LEU A 221 6.92 9.66 -5.97
C LEU A 221 8.38 9.68 -5.52
N ILE A 222 8.71 10.48 -4.50
CA ILE A 222 10.07 10.57 -3.97
C ILE A 222 10.54 9.19 -3.50
N HIS A 223 9.69 8.41 -2.81
CA HIS A 223 10.04 7.08 -2.34
C HIS A 223 10.41 6.13 -3.49
N HIS A 224 9.66 6.16 -4.59
CA HIS A 224 9.99 5.37 -5.78
C HIS A 224 11.26 5.89 -6.47
N PHE A 225 11.46 7.21 -6.51
CA PHE A 225 12.64 7.81 -7.14
C PHE A 225 13.94 7.64 -6.34
N MET A 226 13.87 7.52 -5.01
CA MET A 226 15.04 7.26 -4.17
C MET A 226 15.77 5.98 -4.57
N LEU A 227 15.06 4.95 -5.04
CA LEU A 227 15.67 3.70 -5.53
C LEU A 227 16.59 3.90 -6.74
N PHE A 228 16.33 4.93 -7.56
CA PHE A 228 17.18 5.29 -8.68
C PHE A 228 18.39 6.14 -8.27
N SER A 229 18.36 6.74 -7.08
CA SER A 229 19.42 7.63 -6.57
C SER A 229 20.48 6.87 -5.76
N ASP A 230 20.09 5.86 -4.98
CA ASP A 230 20.93 5.24 -3.93
C ASP A 230 21.74 4.01 -4.39
N GLU A 231 22.21 3.96 -5.65
CA GLU A 231 23.03 2.84 -6.18
C GLU A 231 22.40 1.43 -6.05
N LYS A 232 21.10 1.33 -5.71
CA LYS A 232 20.32 0.07 -5.74
C LYS A 232 19.99 -0.42 -7.14
N ILE A 233 20.54 0.24 -8.16
CA ILE A 233 20.50 -0.21 -9.54
C ILE A 233 21.59 -1.29 -9.67
N SER A 234 21.34 -2.45 -9.08
CA SER A 234 22.09 -3.65 -9.43
C SER A 234 21.53 -4.19 -10.74
N LEU A 235 22.38 -4.81 -11.55
CA LEU A 235 21.88 -5.84 -12.47
C LEU A 235 21.08 -6.82 -11.61
N GLU A 236 19.90 -7.25 -12.06
CA GLU A 236 19.17 -8.34 -11.42
C GLU A 236 20.23 -9.38 -11.00
N PRO A 237 20.30 -9.82 -9.72
CA PRO A 237 20.95 -11.10 -9.51
C PRO A 237 20.22 -12.02 -10.47
N GLU A 238 20.92 -12.60 -11.46
CA GLU A 238 20.37 -13.71 -12.24
C GLU A 238 19.65 -14.55 -11.22
N ASP A 239 18.34 -14.77 -11.43
CA ASP A 239 17.51 -15.55 -10.52
C ASP A 239 18.36 -16.71 -10.00
N SER A 240 18.81 -16.60 -8.76
CA SER A 240 19.26 -17.74 -8.00
C SER A 240 17.98 -18.48 -7.56
N ASN A 241 17.16 -18.82 -8.55
CA ASN A 241 16.47 -20.09 -8.69
C ASN A 241 17.48 -21.18 -9.12
N VAL A 242 18.75 -21.03 -8.77
CA VAL A 242 19.38 -22.13 -8.06
C VAL A 242 18.64 -22.18 -6.72
N GLU A 243 17.50 -22.89 -6.70
CA GLU A 243 17.24 -23.74 -5.56
C GLU A 243 18.62 -24.30 -5.22
N GLU A 244 19.18 -23.92 -4.07
CA GLU A 244 20.20 -24.77 -3.46
C GLU A 244 19.47 -26.10 -3.29
N GLU A 245 19.48 -26.94 -4.34
CA GLU A 245 19.63 -28.37 -4.17
C GLU A 245 20.70 -28.44 -3.10
N PHE A 246 20.27 -28.77 -1.88
CA PHE A 246 21.15 -29.15 -0.81
C PHE A 246 21.95 -30.31 -1.38
N ASP A 247 23.04 -29.99 -2.06
CA ASP A 247 23.85 -30.96 -2.79
C ASP A 247 24.29 -31.94 -1.71
N GLU A 248 23.83 -33.19 -1.78
CA GLU A 248 24.20 -34.23 -0.82
C GLU A 248 25.73 -34.28 -0.68
N SER A 249 26.45 -33.91 -1.74
CA SER A 249 27.90 -33.78 -1.74
C SER A 249 28.41 -32.68 -0.79
N SER A 250 27.73 -31.52 -0.73
CA SER A 250 28.08 -30.40 0.14
C SER A 250 27.77 -30.70 1.62
N LEU A 251 26.66 -31.40 1.88
CA LEU A 251 26.31 -31.84 3.24
C LEU A 251 27.25 -32.94 3.72
N HIS A 252 27.57 -33.91 2.86
CA HIS A 252 28.56 -34.94 3.13
C HIS A 252 29.94 -34.34 3.39
N MET A 253 30.36 -33.35 2.61
CA MET A 253 31.62 -32.62 2.81
C MET A 253 31.64 -31.87 4.16
N ARG A 254 30.56 -31.20 4.53
CA ARG A 254 30.41 -30.56 5.85
C ARG A 254 30.46 -31.56 7.00
N GLN A 255 29.91 -32.76 6.82
CA GLN A 255 30.02 -33.84 7.81
C GLN A 255 31.46 -34.35 7.92
N LEU A 256 32.14 -34.58 6.78
CA LEU A 256 33.52 -35.06 6.76
C LEU A 256 34.48 -34.10 7.47
N LEU A 257 34.33 -32.79 7.24
CA LEU A 257 35.19 -31.77 7.85
C LEU A 257 35.00 -31.66 9.36
N LYS A 258 33.85 -32.10 9.90
CA LYS A 258 33.57 -32.13 11.34
C LYS A 258 34.03 -33.43 12.01
N THR A 259 34.48 -34.42 11.25
CA THR A 259 35.02 -35.67 11.79
C THR A 259 36.29 -35.39 12.58
N LYS A 260 36.38 -35.98 13.78
CA LYS A 260 37.56 -35.84 14.64
C LYS A 260 38.71 -36.67 14.07
N LEU A 261 39.91 -36.13 14.13
CA LEU A 261 41.13 -36.82 13.71
C LEU A 261 41.43 -38.08 14.54
N ALA A 262 40.80 -38.21 15.72
CA ALA A 262 40.89 -39.41 16.56
C ALA A 262 40.16 -40.62 15.99
N ASP A 263 39.13 -40.39 15.16
CA ASP A 263 38.36 -41.44 14.51
C ASP A 263 38.98 -41.84 13.15
N MET A 264 40.04 -41.15 12.74
CA MET A 264 40.85 -41.52 11.59
C MET A 264 41.98 -42.45 12.04
N ASP A 265 42.29 -43.48 11.24
CA ASP A 265 43.33 -44.49 11.53
C ASP A 265 44.77 -43.92 11.40
N LEU A 266 45.09 -42.88 12.16
CA LEU A 266 46.40 -42.24 12.24
C LEU A 266 47.27 -42.91 13.30
N SER A 267 48.58 -42.88 13.08
CA SER A 267 49.54 -43.37 14.08
C SER A 267 49.46 -42.55 15.37
N VAL A 268 49.68 -43.21 16.53
CA VAL A 268 49.62 -42.57 17.86
C VAL A 268 50.55 -41.35 17.97
N ARG A 269 51.70 -41.36 17.27
CA ARG A 269 52.62 -40.23 17.23
C ARG A 269 52.06 -39.05 16.45
N ALA A 270 51.55 -39.31 15.25
CA ALA A 270 50.97 -38.26 14.40
C ALA A 270 49.78 -37.57 15.08
N LEU A 271 48.92 -38.34 15.73
CA LEU A 271 47.75 -37.81 16.45
C LEU A 271 48.16 -36.93 17.64
N ASN A 272 49.18 -37.31 18.40
CA ASN A 272 49.66 -36.50 19.52
C ASN A 272 50.35 -35.21 19.05
N CYS A 273 51.04 -35.23 17.91
CA CYS A 273 51.65 -34.04 17.33
C CYS A 273 50.59 -33.04 16.84
N LEU A 274 49.54 -33.53 16.19
CA LEU A 274 48.42 -32.70 15.71
C LEU A 274 47.60 -32.13 16.87
N LYS A 275 47.36 -32.92 17.92
CA LYS A 275 46.72 -32.43 19.16
C LYS A 275 47.55 -31.38 19.89
N ALA A 276 48.88 -31.50 19.91
CA ALA A 276 49.76 -30.50 20.51
C ALA A 276 49.76 -29.16 19.75
N ALA A 277 49.29 -29.17 18.49
CA ALA A 277 49.10 -27.99 17.65
C ALA A 277 47.65 -27.46 17.67
N ASP A 278 46.80 -27.95 18.60
CA ASP A 278 45.37 -27.64 18.70
C ASP A 278 44.56 -27.98 17.43
N ILE A 279 44.98 -29.01 16.67
CA ILE A 279 44.28 -29.50 15.47
C ILE A 279 43.53 -30.78 15.83
N ASP A 280 42.20 -30.68 15.99
CA ASP A 280 41.34 -31.78 16.45
C ASP A 280 40.43 -32.36 15.36
N THR A 281 40.05 -31.58 14.34
CA THR A 281 39.14 -32.01 13.27
C THR A 281 39.80 -32.02 11.89
N LEU A 282 39.20 -32.76 10.96
CA LEU A 282 39.66 -32.79 9.56
C LEU A 282 39.58 -31.40 8.91
N GLY A 283 38.57 -30.61 9.26
CA GLY A 283 38.42 -29.23 8.81
C GLY A 283 39.60 -28.34 9.23
N ASP A 284 40.05 -28.48 10.48
CA ASP A 284 41.20 -27.73 10.99
C ASP A 284 42.48 -28.10 10.24
N LEU A 285 42.67 -29.39 9.94
CA LEU A 285 43.86 -29.89 9.22
C LEU A 285 43.95 -29.31 7.80
N VAL A 286 42.83 -29.22 7.09
CA VAL A 286 42.78 -28.72 5.70
C VAL A 286 43.06 -27.21 5.61
N ALA A 287 42.83 -26.47 6.70
CA ALA A 287 43.13 -25.04 6.76
C ALA A 287 44.64 -24.72 6.79
N PHE A 288 45.49 -25.69 7.17
CA PHE A 288 46.94 -25.51 7.21
C PHE A 288 47.60 -25.87 5.87
N ASN A 289 48.52 -25.02 5.44
CA ASN A 289 49.32 -25.29 4.26
C ASN A 289 50.39 -26.37 4.56
N LYS A 290 50.76 -27.16 3.55
CA LYS A 290 51.69 -28.29 3.69
C LYS A 290 53.04 -27.90 4.31
N ASN A 291 53.52 -26.69 4.02
CA ASN A 291 54.79 -26.17 4.55
C ASN A 291 54.73 -25.84 6.04
N ASP A 292 53.55 -25.54 6.58
CA ASP A 292 53.36 -25.24 8.00
C ASP A 292 53.19 -26.53 8.81
N LEU A 293 52.57 -27.55 8.22
CA LEU A 293 52.46 -28.88 8.83
C LEU A 293 53.83 -29.55 9.07
N LEU A 294 54.81 -29.29 8.20
CA LEU A 294 56.17 -29.83 8.33
C LEU A 294 56.99 -29.19 9.47
N LYS A 295 56.52 -28.08 10.03
CA LYS A 295 57.18 -27.39 11.17
C LYS A 295 56.76 -27.98 12.52
N PHE A 296 55.69 -28.79 12.55
CA PHE A 296 55.29 -29.47 13.77
C PHE A 296 56.32 -30.53 14.14
N ARG A 297 56.72 -30.50 15.42
CA ARG A 297 57.79 -31.35 15.95
C ARG A 297 57.21 -32.71 16.31
N ASN A 298 57.79 -33.79 15.78
CA ASN A 298 57.48 -35.18 16.16
C ASN A 298 57.82 -35.48 17.63
#